data_AF-A0A661C1S7-F1
#
_entry.id   AF-A0A661C1S7-F1
#
_cell.length_a   1.000
_cell.length_b   1.000
_cell.length_c   1.000
_cell.angle_alpha   90.00
_cell.angle_beta   90.00
_cell.angle_gamma   90.00
#
_symmetry.space_group_name_H-M   'P 1'
#
loop_
_entity.id
_entity.type
_entity.pdbx_description
1 polymer ?
#
loop_
_entity_poly.entity_id
_entity_poly.type
_entity_poly.pdbx_seq_one_letter_code
_entity_poly.pdbx_strand_id
1 'polypeptide(L)'
;MILAAALTFVVTGMSRAHSHKRVNRFILNFIVLFVILIAATSVPLFHYSNEVWFDARYKAAKSEILQAWLKKNNLEIIEIQIDEKKQIMSAVLRGPKPPLALDDLYDTIKADRAERGEFRRFTIKTSWLQSVRSSWPPPKDIAEDDAFDKQVFDAMVEILHVEWRWIRTQYSDANWIENKHPEKYTFTLSEDNRVVGNVDCNKLQMSYLLSRDLMNLKQGVMTMAQCENPELDQTFINDLDRVVNYQLEKDYLVLQLGNNAGFMYFKNSEQ
;
A
#
# COMPACT_ATOMS: atom_id res chain seq x y z
N MET A 1 11.19 -31.31 -12.65
CA MET A 1 11.71 -32.48 -13.41
C MET A 1 11.95 -33.73 -12.57
N ILE A 2 12.07 -33.64 -11.24
CA ILE A 2 12.31 -34.82 -10.36
C ILE A 2 11.06 -35.71 -10.19
N LEU A 3 9.85 -35.14 -10.31
CA LEU A 3 8.59 -35.90 -10.18
C LEU A 3 8.33 -36.90 -11.33
N ALA A 4 8.84 -36.61 -12.54
CA ALA A 4 8.60 -37.45 -13.71
C ALA A 4 9.38 -38.78 -13.65
N ALA A 5 10.52 -38.80 -12.95
CA ALA A 5 11.36 -40.00 -12.80
C ALA A 5 10.82 -40.99 -11.75
N ALA A 6 10.04 -40.51 -10.77
CA ALA A 6 9.42 -41.38 -9.77
C ALA A 6 8.22 -42.17 -10.32
N LEU A 7 7.50 -41.58 -11.29
CA LEU A 7 6.31 -42.20 -11.90
C LEU A 7 6.65 -43.36 -12.85
N THR A 8 7.80 -43.31 -13.53
CA THR A 8 8.22 -44.39 -14.44
C THR A 8 8.73 -45.63 -13.70
N PHE A 9 9.21 -45.50 -12.46
CA PHE A 9 9.75 -46.64 -11.71
C PHE A 9 8.67 -47.55 -11.11
N VAL A 10 7.47 -47.03 -10.85
CA VAL A 10 6.35 -47.83 -10.31
C VAL A 10 5.64 -48.63 -11.41
N VAL A 11 5.67 -48.16 -12.66
CA VAL A 11 4.93 -48.79 -13.78
C VAL A 11 5.63 -50.04 -14.33
N THR A 12 6.95 -50.16 -14.20
CA THR A 12 7.71 -51.29 -14.79
C THR A 12 8.03 -52.42 -13.80
N GLY A 13 7.81 -52.22 -12.48
CA GLY A 13 8.25 -53.15 -11.44
C GLY A 13 7.27 -54.28 -11.03
N MET A 14 6.05 -54.34 -11.57
CA MET A 14 5.05 -55.35 -11.14
C MET A 14 4.42 -56.09 -12.32
N SER A 15 5.24 -56.73 -13.14
CA SER A 15 4.80 -57.81 -14.02
C SER A 15 4.75 -59.12 -13.23
N ARG A 16 3.59 -59.42 -12.62
CA ARG A 16 3.16 -60.80 -12.36
C ARG A 16 1.63 -60.88 -12.41
N ALA A 17 1.15 -61.67 -13.35
CA ALA A 17 -0.26 -61.86 -13.67
C ALA A 17 -0.99 -62.63 -12.55
N HIS A 18 -1.59 -61.90 -11.61
CA HIS A 18 -2.84 -62.30 -10.95
C HIS A 18 -3.35 -61.14 -10.08
N SER A 19 -4.30 -60.36 -10.63
CA SER A 19 -5.28 -59.50 -9.91
C SER A 19 -5.57 -58.19 -10.69
N HIS A 20 -6.17 -58.32 -11.88
CA HIS A 20 -6.54 -57.18 -12.72
C HIS A 20 -7.53 -56.20 -12.05
N LYS A 21 -8.39 -56.66 -11.13
CA LYS A 21 -9.38 -55.79 -10.44
C LYS A 21 -8.78 -54.87 -9.37
N ARG A 22 -7.69 -55.30 -8.70
CA ARG A 22 -7.06 -54.53 -7.61
C ARG A 22 -6.09 -53.48 -8.15
N VAL A 23 -5.38 -53.81 -9.23
CA VAL A 23 -4.47 -52.88 -9.94
C VAL A 23 -5.26 -51.74 -10.60
N ASN A 24 -6.40 -52.02 -11.23
CA ASN A 24 -7.20 -50.97 -11.86
C ASN A 24 -7.76 -49.96 -10.85
N ARG A 25 -8.21 -50.43 -9.67
CA ARG A 25 -8.65 -49.55 -8.57
C ARG A 25 -7.51 -48.71 -7.99
N PHE A 26 -6.30 -49.28 -7.89
CA PHE A 26 -5.13 -48.56 -7.41
C PHE A 26 -4.73 -47.44 -8.37
N ILE A 27 -4.70 -47.72 -9.68
CA ILE A 27 -4.43 -46.72 -10.72
C ILE A 27 -5.50 -45.63 -10.73
N LEU A 28 -6.79 -45.99 -10.64
CA LEU A 28 -7.87 -45.00 -10.60
C LEU A 28 -7.75 -44.08 -9.38
N ASN A 29 -7.48 -44.65 -8.20
CA ASN A 29 -7.29 -43.86 -6.97
C ASN A 29 -6.09 -42.92 -7.10
N PHE A 30 -5.01 -43.35 -7.75
CA PHE A 30 -3.82 -42.52 -7.95
C PHE A 30 -4.09 -41.36 -8.92
N ILE A 31 -4.84 -41.60 -10.01
CA ILE A 31 -5.27 -40.56 -10.95
C ILE A 31 -6.17 -39.56 -10.24
N VAL A 32 -7.13 -40.01 -9.43
CA VAL A 32 -8.02 -39.13 -8.66
C VAL A 32 -7.21 -38.29 -7.66
N LEU A 33 -6.28 -38.89 -6.92
CA LEU A 33 -5.40 -38.18 -6.00
C LEU A 33 -4.56 -37.12 -6.74
N PHE A 34 -4.01 -37.47 -7.91
CA PHE A 34 -3.22 -36.55 -8.72
C PHE A 34 -4.04 -35.37 -9.24
N VAL A 35 -5.28 -35.60 -9.72
CA VAL A 35 -6.20 -34.53 -10.14
C VAL A 35 -6.56 -33.64 -8.96
N ILE A 36 -6.83 -34.20 -7.78
CA ILE A 36 -7.10 -33.43 -6.55
C ILE A 36 -5.88 -32.58 -6.19
N LEU A 37 -4.67 -33.13 -6.29
CA LEU A 37 -3.43 -32.43 -5.93
C LEU A 37 -3.10 -31.31 -6.93
N ILE A 38 -3.36 -31.52 -8.23
CA ILE A 38 -3.29 -30.47 -9.25
C ILE A 38 -4.31 -29.38 -8.94
N ALA A 39 -5.57 -29.73 -8.66
CA ALA A 39 -6.59 -28.73 -8.37
C ALA A 39 -6.26 -27.93 -7.10
N ALA A 40 -5.81 -28.61 -6.04
CA ALA A 40 -5.44 -28.01 -4.76
C ALA A 40 -4.23 -27.07 -4.85
N THR A 41 -3.35 -27.25 -5.83
CA THR A 41 -2.20 -26.37 -6.06
C THR A 41 -2.49 -25.30 -7.10
N SER A 42 -3.19 -25.65 -8.17
CA SER A 42 -3.44 -24.76 -9.32
C SER A 42 -4.51 -23.71 -9.04
N VAL A 43 -5.55 -24.03 -8.25
CA VAL A 43 -6.63 -23.08 -7.93
C VAL A 43 -6.14 -21.94 -7.02
N PRO A 44 -5.38 -22.20 -5.94
CA PRO A 44 -4.79 -21.13 -5.14
C PRO A 44 -3.78 -20.31 -5.96
N LEU A 45 -2.93 -20.97 -6.77
CA LEU A 45 -1.98 -20.26 -7.63
C LEU A 45 -2.67 -19.37 -8.66
N PHE A 46 -3.79 -19.80 -9.24
CA PHE A 46 -4.59 -18.97 -10.14
C PHE A 46 -5.20 -17.77 -9.41
N HIS A 47 -5.70 -17.98 -8.19
CA HIS A 47 -6.25 -16.90 -7.37
C HIS A 47 -5.17 -15.87 -6.97
N TYR A 48 -4.02 -16.33 -6.45
CA TYR A 48 -2.88 -15.47 -6.14
C TYR A 48 -2.30 -14.79 -7.39
N SER A 49 -2.30 -15.47 -8.54
CA SER A 49 -1.86 -14.86 -9.80
C SER A 49 -2.80 -13.73 -10.24
N ASN A 50 -4.12 -13.87 -10.07
CA ASN A 50 -5.05 -12.79 -10.40
C ASN A 50 -4.89 -11.57 -9.47
N GLU A 51 -4.59 -11.78 -8.19
CA GLU A 51 -4.32 -10.70 -7.24
C GLU A 51 -3.02 -9.94 -7.58
N VAL A 52 -1.96 -10.66 -7.99
CA VAL A 52 -0.63 -10.06 -8.23
C VAL A 52 -0.46 -9.49 -9.65
N TRP A 53 -1.11 -10.07 -10.67
CA TRP A 53 -0.95 -9.62 -12.08
C TRP A 53 -1.96 -8.57 -12.54
N PHE A 54 -3.05 -8.34 -11.79
CA PHE A 54 -4.04 -7.30 -12.07
C PHE A 54 -3.89 -6.06 -11.18
N ASP A 55 -2.65 -5.73 -10.80
CA ASP A 55 -2.33 -4.50 -10.07
C ASP A 55 -2.94 -3.29 -10.81
N ALA A 56 -3.67 -2.44 -10.08
CA ALA A 56 -4.23 -1.20 -10.59
C ALA A 56 -3.15 -0.33 -11.26
N ARG A 57 -1.90 -0.39 -10.79
CA ARG A 57 -0.75 0.25 -11.42
C ARG A 57 -0.44 -0.31 -12.80
N TYR A 58 -0.51 -1.62 -12.97
CA TYR A 58 -0.28 -2.26 -14.27
C TYR A 58 -1.36 -1.85 -15.28
N LYS A 59 -2.63 -1.88 -14.87
CA LYS A 59 -3.76 -1.42 -15.69
C LYS A 59 -3.62 0.06 -16.05
N ALA A 60 -3.21 0.90 -15.10
CA ALA A 60 -2.96 2.31 -15.32
C ALA A 60 -1.83 2.56 -16.31
N ALA A 61 -0.73 1.82 -16.20
CA ALA A 61 0.43 1.92 -17.08
C ALA A 61 0.11 1.51 -18.53
N LYS A 62 -0.79 0.52 -18.71
CA LYS A 62 -1.24 0.08 -20.04
C LYS A 62 -2.33 0.94 -20.67
N SER A 63 -3.01 1.78 -19.89
CA SER A 63 -4.11 2.60 -20.41
C SER A 63 -3.57 3.77 -21.23
N GLU A 64 -3.69 3.71 -22.55
CA GLU A 64 -3.29 4.80 -23.44
C GLU A 64 -4.03 6.10 -23.12
N ILE A 65 -5.32 6.00 -22.79
CA ILE A 65 -6.18 7.13 -22.39
C ILE A 65 -5.61 7.83 -21.15
N LEU A 66 -5.32 7.05 -20.10
CA LEU A 66 -4.82 7.59 -18.85
C LEU A 66 -3.41 8.18 -19.01
N GLN A 67 -2.51 7.47 -19.71
CA GLN A 67 -1.14 7.94 -19.93
C GLN A 67 -1.08 9.21 -20.79
N ALA A 68 -1.92 9.30 -21.82
CA ALA A 68 -2.03 10.51 -22.64
C ALA A 68 -2.50 11.71 -21.81
N TRP A 69 -3.50 11.50 -20.95
CA TRP A 69 -4.01 12.54 -20.07
C TRP A 69 -2.98 13.00 -19.03
N LEU A 70 -2.26 12.07 -18.39
CA LEU A 70 -1.19 12.39 -17.43
C LEU A 70 -0.09 13.24 -18.10
N LYS A 71 0.36 12.83 -19.29
CA LYS A 71 1.38 13.55 -20.06
C LYS A 71 0.92 14.95 -20.46
N LYS A 72 -0.32 15.10 -20.93
CA LYS A 72 -0.91 16.41 -21.29
C LYS A 72 -0.92 17.38 -20.12
N ASN A 73 -1.16 16.88 -18.92
CA ASN A 73 -1.29 17.69 -17.70
C ASN A 73 0.00 17.77 -16.87
N ASN A 74 1.11 17.16 -17.33
CA ASN A 74 2.37 17.06 -16.59
C ASN A 74 2.19 16.46 -15.18
N LEU A 75 1.45 15.35 -15.11
CA LEU A 75 1.10 14.64 -13.88
C LEU A 75 1.77 13.27 -13.84
N GLU A 76 2.17 12.85 -12.64
CA GLU A 76 2.70 11.54 -12.30
C GLU A 76 1.74 10.82 -11.35
N ILE A 77 1.51 9.52 -11.56
CA ILE A 77 0.75 8.69 -10.62
C ILE A 77 1.69 8.24 -9.50
N ILE A 78 1.38 8.61 -8.27
CA ILE A 78 2.05 8.12 -7.06
C ILE A 78 1.41 6.81 -6.60
N GLU A 79 0.08 6.79 -6.58
CA GLU A 79 -0.71 5.64 -6.18
C GLU A 79 -1.97 5.58 -7.02
N ILE A 80 -2.44 4.36 -7.30
CA ILE A 80 -3.72 4.14 -7.95
C ILE A 80 -4.36 2.87 -7.39
N GLN A 81 -5.66 2.96 -7.12
CA GLN A 81 -6.49 1.86 -6.67
C GLN A 81 -7.73 1.82 -7.57
N ILE A 82 -8.10 0.64 -8.04
CA ILE A 82 -9.29 0.43 -8.87
C ILE A 82 -10.18 -0.58 -8.16
N ASP A 83 -11.29 -0.12 -7.62
CA ASP A 83 -12.34 -0.98 -7.08
C ASP A 83 -13.35 -1.26 -8.21
N GLU A 84 -13.22 -2.42 -8.84
CA GLU A 84 -14.10 -2.84 -9.93
C GLU A 84 -15.54 -3.10 -9.47
N LYS A 85 -15.76 -3.45 -8.20
CA LYS A 85 -17.12 -3.68 -7.67
C LYS A 85 -17.84 -2.36 -7.45
N LYS A 86 -17.16 -1.40 -6.82
CA LYS A 86 -17.69 -0.06 -6.55
C LYS A 86 -17.60 0.88 -7.76
N GLN A 87 -16.87 0.48 -8.80
CA GLN A 87 -16.61 1.30 -9.99
C GLN A 87 -15.88 2.61 -9.62
N ILE A 88 -14.92 2.54 -8.70
CA ILE A 88 -14.16 3.69 -8.24
C ILE A 88 -12.70 3.51 -8.63
N MET A 89 -12.16 4.48 -9.36
CA MET A 89 -10.73 4.63 -9.56
C MET A 89 -10.23 5.76 -8.67
N SER A 90 -9.41 5.44 -7.68
CA SER A 90 -8.75 6.42 -6.82
C SER A 90 -7.30 6.57 -7.23
N ALA A 91 -6.84 7.80 -7.49
CA ALA A 91 -5.45 8.06 -7.85
C ALA A 91 -4.87 9.23 -7.05
N VAL A 92 -3.64 9.05 -6.57
CA VAL A 92 -2.83 10.11 -5.97
C VAL A 92 -1.91 10.63 -7.04
N LEU A 93 -2.03 11.92 -7.36
CA LEU A 93 -1.32 12.53 -8.47
C LEU A 93 -0.32 13.57 -7.97
N ARG A 94 0.84 13.62 -8.63
CA ARG A 94 1.89 14.62 -8.42
C ARG A 94 2.09 15.44 -9.68
N GLY A 95 2.23 16.74 -9.55
CA GLY A 95 2.59 17.63 -10.64
C GLY A 95 2.45 19.10 -10.25
N PRO A 96 2.86 20.05 -11.11
CA PRO A 96 2.99 21.46 -10.75
C PRO A 96 1.67 22.22 -10.64
N LYS A 97 0.56 21.65 -11.13
CA LYS A 97 -0.79 22.25 -11.11
C LYS A 97 -1.86 21.15 -10.90
N PRO A 98 -3.01 21.46 -10.28
CA PRO A 98 -4.07 20.47 -10.13
C PRO A 98 -4.64 20.09 -11.50
N PRO A 99 -5.16 18.86 -11.67
CA PRO A 99 -5.77 18.44 -12.93
C PRO A 99 -7.06 19.24 -13.20
N LEU A 100 -6.98 20.21 -14.11
CA LEU A 100 -8.11 21.07 -14.48
C LEU A 100 -9.11 20.41 -15.45
N ALA A 101 -8.81 19.21 -15.95
CA ALA A 101 -9.56 18.54 -17.02
C ALA A 101 -9.94 17.09 -16.67
N LEU A 102 -10.52 16.86 -15.49
CA LEU A 102 -10.99 15.53 -15.08
C LEU A 102 -12.27 15.10 -15.82
N ASP A 103 -13.07 16.07 -16.25
CA ASP A 103 -14.23 15.92 -17.13
C ASP A 103 -13.84 15.33 -18.49
N ASP A 104 -12.81 15.89 -19.13
CA ASP A 104 -12.27 15.37 -20.40
C ASP A 104 -11.86 13.88 -20.27
N LEU A 105 -11.17 13.53 -19.17
CA LEU A 105 -10.73 12.16 -18.91
C LEU A 105 -11.94 11.24 -18.69
N TYR A 106 -12.90 11.69 -17.89
CA TYR A 106 -14.12 10.95 -17.61
C TYR A 106 -14.90 10.65 -18.89
N ASP A 107 -15.12 11.65 -19.73
CA ASP A 107 -15.87 11.50 -20.98
C ASP A 107 -15.13 10.61 -21.98
N THR A 108 -13.80 10.70 -22.04
CA THR A 108 -12.99 9.83 -22.89
C THR A 108 -13.07 8.36 -22.44
N ILE A 109 -12.94 8.09 -21.14
CA ILE A 109 -13.08 6.73 -20.60
C ILE A 109 -14.51 6.22 -20.82
N LYS A 110 -15.52 7.07 -20.61
CA LYS A 110 -16.92 6.71 -20.82
C LYS A 110 -17.20 6.33 -22.27
N ALA A 111 -16.63 7.06 -23.24
CA ALA A 111 -16.76 6.75 -24.66
C ALA A 111 -16.10 5.39 -25.01
N ASP A 112 -14.85 5.16 -24.59
CA ASP A 112 -14.15 3.87 -24.81
C ASP A 112 -14.90 2.69 -24.18
N ARG A 113 -15.47 2.86 -22.98
CA ARG A 113 -16.29 1.83 -22.34
C ARG A 113 -17.59 1.56 -23.10
N ALA A 114 -18.23 2.60 -23.64
CA ALA A 114 -19.43 2.46 -24.45
C ALA A 114 -19.16 1.68 -25.75
N GLU A 115 -18.02 1.88 -26.40
CA GLU A 115 -17.60 1.10 -27.58
C GLU A 115 -17.42 -0.39 -27.25
N ARG A 116 -17.02 -0.71 -26.02
CA ARG A 116 -16.89 -2.09 -25.51
C ARG A 116 -18.19 -2.66 -24.92
N GLY A 117 -19.29 -1.92 -25.01
CA GLY A 117 -20.60 -2.33 -24.48
C GLY A 117 -20.73 -2.24 -22.96
N GLU A 118 -19.88 -1.47 -22.28
CA GLU A 118 -19.90 -1.30 -20.84
C GLU A 118 -20.49 0.06 -20.43
N PHE A 119 -21.68 0.04 -19.85
CA PHE A 119 -22.44 1.25 -19.50
C PHE A 119 -22.54 1.53 -17.99
N ARG A 120 -21.76 0.80 -17.18
CA ARG A 120 -21.74 0.98 -15.73
C ARG A 120 -21.21 2.38 -15.38
N ARG A 121 -21.91 3.08 -14.48
CA ARG A 121 -21.39 4.33 -13.93
C ARG A 121 -20.12 4.05 -13.13
N PHE A 122 -19.19 4.99 -13.20
CA PHE A 122 -17.94 4.96 -12.46
C PHE A 122 -17.60 6.35 -11.96
N THR A 123 -16.66 6.40 -11.03
CA THR A 123 -16.19 7.64 -10.40
C THR A 123 -14.66 7.66 -10.42
N ILE A 124 -14.11 8.82 -10.77
CA ILE A 124 -12.67 9.09 -10.66
C ILE A 124 -12.48 9.97 -9.43
N LYS A 125 -11.76 9.47 -8.42
CA LYS A 125 -11.36 10.21 -7.23
C LYS A 125 -9.88 10.56 -7.36
N THR A 126 -9.53 11.85 -7.28
CA THR A 126 -8.14 12.29 -7.29
C THR A 126 -7.80 13.14 -6.08
N SER A 127 -6.62 12.93 -5.51
CA SER A 127 -6.02 13.83 -4.53
C SER A 127 -4.75 14.45 -5.11
N TRP A 128 -4.60 15.77 -4.94
CA TRP A 128 -3.43 16.51 -5.38
C TRP A 128 -2.63 17.00 -4.18
N LEU A 129 -1.30 16.88 -4.26
CA LEU A 129 -0.37 17.17 -3.17
C LEU A 129 -0.21 18.67 -2.87
N GLN A 130 -0.86 19.57 -3.63
CA GLN A 130 -0.96 21.01 -3.34
C GLN A 130 -2.45 21.39 -3.14
N SER A 131 -3.04 20.97 -2.03
CA SER A 131 -4.24 21.59 -1.41
C SER A 131 -5.50 21.86 -2.26
N VAL A 132 -5.90 21.00 -3.21
CA VAL A 132 -7.30 20.99 -3.72
C VAL A 132 -7.75 19.56 -4.03
N ARG A 133 -8.91 19.14 -3.52
CA ARG A 133 -9.60 17.88 -3.92
C ARG A 133 -10.81 18.20 -4.80
N SER A 134 -11.01 17.41 -5.85
CA SER A 134 -12.20 17.44 -6.71
C SER A 134 -12.69 16.01 -6.96
N SER A 135 -14.02 15.82 -6.99
CA SER A 135 -14.68 14.54 -7.32
C SER A 135 -15.70 14.78 -8.43
N TRP A 136 -15.76 13.86 -9.40
CA TRP A 136 -16.72 13.94 -10.51
C TRP A 136 -17.19 12.54 -10.98
N PRO A 137 -18.50 12.36 -11.26
CA PRO A 137 -19.59 13.30 -10.99
C PRO A 137 -19.86 13.49 -9.49
N PRO A 138 -20.45 14.62 -9.06
CA PRO A 138 -20.72 14.88 -7.65
C PRO A 138 -21.65 13.80 -7.07
N PRO A 139 -21.36 13.28 -5.88
CA PRO A 139 -22.16 12.21 -5.28
C PRO A 139 -23.58 12.71 -4.94
N LYS A 140 -24.55 11.77 -4.96
CA LYS A 140 -25.96 12.07 -4.66
C LYS A 140 -26.23 12.35 -3.19
N ASP A 141 -25.40 11.83 -2.28
CA ASP A 141 -25.50 12.07 -0.85
C ASP A 141 -24.13 12.52 -0.34
N ILE A 142 -24.04 13.81 -0.05
CA ILE A 142 -22.80 14.53 0.25
C ILE A 142 -22.36 14.23 1.70
N ALA A 143 -23.30 13.88 2.60
CA ALA A 143 -23.05 13.85 4.04
C ALA A 143 -22.22 12.66 4.55
N GLU A 144 -22.33 11.46 3.97
CA GLU A 144 -21.60 10.27 4.44
C GLU A 144 -20.16 10.19 3.90
N ASP A 145 -19.91 10.61 2.65
CA ASP A 145 -18.56 10.71 2.07
C ASP A 145 -17.82 11.91 2.70
N ASP A 146 -18.50 13.04 2.94
CA ASP A 146 -17.92 14.19 3.62
C ASP A 146 -17.52 13.89 5.07
N ALA A 147 -18.25 13.08 5.83
CA ALA A 147 -17.91 12.83 7.25
C ALA A 147 -16.61 12.02 7.41
N PHE A 148 -16.42 10.97 6.59
CA PHE A 148 -15.20 10.16 6.61
C PHE A 148 -14.02 10.90 5.95
N ASP A 149 -14.24 11.56 4.80
CA ASP A 149 -13.18 12.31 4.12
C ASP A 149 -12.80 13.61 4.86
N LYS A 150 -13.72 14.25 5.61
CA LYS A 150 -13.43 15.36 6.53
C LYS A 150 -12.63 14.89 7.73
N GLN A 151 -13.00 13.79 8.38
CA GLN A 151 -12.23 13.27 9.52
C GLN A 151 -10.78 12.91 9.13
N VAL A 152 -10.59 12.30 7.96
CA VAL A 152 -9.26 11.96 7.44
C VAL A 152 -8.50 13.22 6.99
N PHE A 153 -9.16 14.21 6.41
CA PHE A 153 -8.52 15.48 6.03
C PHE A 153 -8.16 16.32 7.27
N ASP A 154 -9.06 16.43 8.24
CA ASP A 154 -8.81 17.11 9.52
C ASP A 154 -7.63 16.42 10.23
N ALA A 155 -7.59 15.09 10.28
CA ALA A 155 -6.43 14.35 10.83
C ALA A 155 -5.12 14.62 10.04
N MET A 156 -5.17 14.70 8.70
CA MET A 156 -4.00 15.07 7.90
C MET A 156 -3.54 16.50 8.18
N VAL A 157 -4.45 17.46 8.36
CA VAL A 157 -4.12 18.84 8.72
C VAL A 157 -3.59 18.93 10.15
N GLU A 158 -4.16 18.15 11.07
CA GLU A 158 -3.78 18.10 12.48
C GLU A 158 -2.38 17.52 12.71
N ILE A 159 -1.86 16.67 11.81
CA ILE A 159 -0.48 16.15 11.92
C ILE A 159 0.57 17.08 11.30
N LEU A 160 0.16 18.02 10.45
CA LEU A 160 1.05 18.99 9.80
C LEU A 160 1.40 20.12 10.77
N HIS A 161 2.62 20.63 10.66
CA HIS A 161 3.17 21.73 11.48
C HIS A 161 3.19 21.48 12.99
N VAL A 162 2.86 20.27 13.42
CA VAL A 162 2.98 19.81 14.80
C VAL A 162 4.34 19.14 15.01
N GLU A 163 5.05 19.51 16.07
CA GLU A 163 6.24 18.77 16.50
C GLU A 163 5.81 17.53 17.31
N TRP A 164 6.19 16.37 16.81
CA TRP A 164 5.91 15.04 17.35
C TRP A 164 7.14 14.49 18.08
N ARG A 165 6.97 14.09 19.35
CA ARG A 165 8.01 13.50 20.21
C ARG A 165 7.87 12.00 20.28
N TRP A 166 8.93 11.26 19.97
CA TRP A 166 8.92 9.80 20.05
C TRP A 166 8.89 9.32 21.51
N ILE A 167 7.85 8.59 21.89
CA ILE A 167 7.67 8.07 23.24
C ILE A 167 8.18 6.64 23.35
N ARG A 168 7.79 5.78 22.42
CA ARG A 168 8.10 4.35 22.45
C ARG A 168 7.84 3.67 21.11
N THR A 169 8.43 2.51 20.93
CA THR A 169 8.09 1.56 19.86
C THR A 169 7.69 0.22 20.47
N GLN A 170 6.59 -0.34 19.98
CA GLN A 170 6.14 -1.68 20.29
C GLN A 170 6.37 -2.57 19.08
N TYR A 171 7.13 -3.65 19.23
CA TYR A 171 7.34 -4.61 18.15
C TYR A 171 6.39 -5.82 18.25
N SER A 172 6.24 -6.52 17.13
CA SER A 172 5.34 -7.67 17.00
C SER A 172 5.74 -8.89 17.84
N ASP A 173 7.00 -8.98 18.24
CA ASP A 173 7.52 -9.99 19.15
C ASP A 173 7.26 -9.65 20.64
N ALA A 174 6.43 -8.63 20.89
CA ALA A 174 6.12 -8.08 22.19
C ALA A 174 7.30 -7.40 22.90
N ASN A 175 8.42 -7.17 22.22
CA ASN A 175 9.48 -6.29 22.72
C ASN A 175 9.07 -4.83 22.63
N TRP A 176 9.57 -4.04 23.58
CA TRP A 176 9.32 -2.61 23.67
C TRP A 176 10.64 -1.87 23.75
N ILE A 177 10.70 -0.73 23.06
CA ILE A 177 11.74 0.27 23.26
C ILE A 177 11.05 1.51 23.80
N GLU A 178 11.44 1.92 24.99
CA GLU A 178 10.96 3.14 25.64
C GLU A 178 12.02 4.23 25.48
N ASN A 179 11.61 5.38 24.95
CA ASN A 179 12.50 6.52 24.82
C ASN A 179 12.45 7.34 26.11
N LYS A 180 13.56 7.35 26.85
CA LYS A 180 13.71 8.10 28.10
C LYS A 180 13.92 9.61 27.89
N HIS A 181 14.19 10.02 26.64
CA HIS A 181 14.42 11.42 26.26
C HIS A 181 13.57 11.85 25.05
N PRO A 182 12.21 11.85 25.14
CA PRO A 182 11.35 12.21 24.02
C PRO A 182 11.62 13.61 23.41
N GLU A 183 12.10 14.55 24.22
CA GLU A 183 12.48 15.90 23.80
C GLU A 183 13.65 15.94 22.81
N LYS A 184 14.45 14.87 22.77
CA LYS A 184 15.62 14.73 21.90
C LYS A 184 15.30 14.05 20.57
N TYR A 185 14.14 13.41 20.45
CA TYR A 185 13.74 12.64 19.25
C TYR A 185 12.42 13.19 18.73
N THR A 186 12.52 14.20 17.87
CA THR A 186 11.36 14.94 17.36
C THR A 186 11.31 15.00 15.85
N PHE A 187 10.11 15.14 15.31
CA PHE A 187 9.94 15.55 13.92
C PHE A 187 8.68 16.40 13.72
N THR A 188 8.69 17.19 12.65
CA THR A 188 7.56 17.99 12.16
C THR A 188 7.36 17.72 10.68
N LEU A 189 6.11 17.53 10.27
CA LEU A 189 5.70 17.40 8.88
C LEU A 189 5.34 18.78 8.33
N SER A 190 5.91 19.16 7.18
CA SER A 190 5.59 20.42 6.49
C SER A 190 4.69 20.16 5.28
N GLU A 191 3.93 21.19 4.85
CA GLU A 191 3.10 21.13 3.63
C GLU A 191 3.89 20.83 2.36
N ASP A 192 5.20 21.13 2.33
CA ASP A 192 6.09 20.89 1.18
C ASP A 192 6.61 19.44 1.10
N ASN A 193 5.90 18.47 1.69
CA ASN A 193 6.30 17.06 1.73
C ASN A 193 7.68 16.80 2.39
N ARG A 194 8.12 17.66 3.31
CA ARG A 194 9.37 17.49 4.08
C ARG A 194 9.10 17.20 5.55
N VAL A 195 9.95 16.35 6.11
CA VAL A 195 10.08 16.13 7.54
C VAL A 195 11.35 16.83 8.00
N VAL A 196 11.25 17.60 9.07
CA VAL A 196 12.40 18.18 9.76
C VAL A 196 12.34 17.78 11.22
N GLY A 197 13.48 17.53 11.85
CA GLY A 197 13.47 16.99 13.21
C GLY A 197 14.83 16.95 13.89
N ASN A 198 14.83 16.33 15.06
CA ASN A 198 16.03 16.07 15.85
C ASN A 198 16.10 14.58 16.21
N VAL A 199 17.32 14.05 16.24
CA VAL A 199 17.64 12.70 16.70
C VAL A 199 18.85 12.84 17.62
N ASP A 200 18.57 12.89 18.93
CA ASP A 200 19.53 13.32 19.95
C ASP A 200 20.13 14.69 19.59
N CYS A 201 21.42 14.72 19.28
CA CYS A 201 22.15 15.92 18.93
C CYS A 201 22.14 16.23 17.42
N ASN A 202 21.62 15.29 16.61
CA ASN A 202 21.62 15.40 15.16
C ASN A 202 20.35 16.04 14.59
N LYS A 203 20.48 16.75 13.47
CA LYS A 203 19.35 17.31 12.71
C LYS A 203 18.90 16.36 11.62
N LEU A 204 17.62 15.99 11.66
CA LEU A 204 16.98 15.11 10.69
C LEU A 204 16.30 15.92 9.58
N GLN A 205 16.50 15.51 8.33
CA GLN A 205 15.70 15.94 7.19
C GLN A 205 15.29 14.74 6.34
N MET A 206 14.00 14.55 6.13
CA MET A 206 13.44 13.50 5.26
C MET A 206 12.41 14.10 4.31
N SER A 207 12.00 13.32 3.32
CA SER A 207 10.77 13.59 2.57
C SER A 207 9.71 12.58 2.95
N TYR A 208 8.45 12.94 2.84
CA TYR A 208 7.35 12.02 3.13
C TYR A 208 6.28 12.03 2.04
N LEU A 209 5.60 10.90 1.93
CA LEU A 209 4.36 10.74 1.17
C LEU A 209 3.23 10.50 2.17
N LEU A 210 2.14 11.23 2.02
CA LEU A 210 0.95 11.12 2.86
C LEU A 210 -0.29 11.03 1.98
N SER A 211 -1.13 10.03 2.23
CA SER A 211 -2.37 9.81 1.49
C SER A 211 -3.37 9.00 2.31
N ARG A 212 -4.50 9.60 2.68
CA ARG A 212 -5.55 8.98 3.53
C ARG A 212 -4.96 8.40 4.81
N ASP A 213 -4.64 7.11 4.84
CA ASP A 213 -4.03 6.35 5.94
C ASP A 213 -2.56 5.98 5.69
N LEU A 214 -2.07 6.11 4.47
CA LEU A 214 -0.69 5.80 4.14
C LEU A 214 0.24 6.95 4.51
N MET A 215 1.30 6.62 5.23
CA MET A 215 2.46 7.46 5.42
C MET A 215 3.70 6.66 5.04
N ASN A 216 4.53 7.23 4.18
CA ASN A 216 5.84 6.67 3.86
C ASN A 216 6.89 7.76 4.04
N LEU A 217 7.83 7.51 4.95
CA LEU A 217 8.98 8.37 5.16
C LEU A 217 10.10 7.85 4.29
N LYS A 218 10.66 8.71 3.44
CA LYS A 218 11.75 8.35 2.53
C LYS A 218 13.08 8.72 3.13
N GLN A 219 14.11 7.97 2.73
CA GLN A 219 15.49 8.09 3.14
C GLN A 219 15.93 9.53 3.46
N GLY A 220 16.32 9.73 4.71
CA GLY A 220 16.74 11.02 5.25
C GLY A 220 18.21 11.29 5.12
N VAL A 221 18.55 12.57 5.21
CA VAL A 221 19.90 13.01 5.55
C VAL A 221 19.90 13.50 6.99
N MET A 222 21.02 13.24 7.66
CA MET A 222 21.22 13.65 9.05
C MET A 222 22.63 14.20 9.21
N THR A 223 22.81 15.11 10.17
CA THR A 223 24.16 15.52 10.57
C THR A 223 24.91 14.32 11.17
N MET A 224 26.25 14.39 11.16
CA MET A 224 27.13 13.31 11.65
C MET A 224 27.82 13.75 12.95
N ALA A 225 27.05 14.23 13.93
CA ALA A 225 27.58 14.55 15.25
C ALA A 225 27.71 13.28 16.11
N GLN A 226 28.69 13.29 17.00
CA GLN A 226 28.88 12.23 17.99
C GLN A 226 27.88 12.43 19.14
N CYS A 227 26.74 11.75 19.04
CA CYS A 227 25.66 11.84 20.05
C CYS A 227 25.85 10.81 21.18
N GLU A 228 25.03 10.93 22.22
CA GLU A 228 25.15 10.18 23.47
C GLU A 228 24.69 8.73 23.28
N ASN A 229 23.64 8.51 22.48
CA ASN A 229 23.00 7.20 22.30
C ASN A 229 22.90 6.76 20.82
N PRO A 230 24.03 6.46 20.16
CA PRO A 230 24.03 6.13 18.72
C PRO A 230 23.20 4.89 18.37
N GLU A 231 23.05 3.92 19.27
CA GLU A 231 22.19 2.74 19.06
C GLU A 231 20.69 3.11 19.03
N LEU A 232 20.27 4.02 19.90
CA LEU A 232 18.90 4.50 19.95
C LEU A 232 18.58 5.38 18.73
N ASP A 233 19.54 6.21 18.33
CA ASP A 233 19.47 7.01 17.10
C ASP A 233 19.25 6.13 15.86
N GLN A 234 20.06 5.08 15.71
CA GLN A 234 19.96 4.18 14.57
C GLN A 234 18.63 3.41 14.58
N THR A 235 18.18 2.99 15.75
CA THR A 235 16.89 2.30 15.90
C THR A 235 15.73 3.19 15.47
N PHE A 236 15.71 4.44 15.96
CA PHE A 236 14.69 5.42 15.62
C PHE A 236 14.61 5.65 14.10
N ILE A 237 15.76 5.92 13.46
CA ILE A 237 15.82 6.16 12.01
C ILE A 237 15.40 4.92 11.21
N ASN A 238 15.85 3.73 11.60
CA ASN A 238 15.50 2.49 10.91
C ASN A 238 13.99 2.22 10.97
N ASP A 239 13.35 2.52 12.09
CA ASP A 239 11.91 2.34 12.21
C ASP A 239 11.14 3.39 11.41
N LEU A 240 11.58 4.66 11.39
CA LEU A 240 10.99 5.67 10.51
C LEU A 240 11.02 5.26 9.04
N ASP A 241 12.12 4.67 8.56
CA ASP A 241 12.27 4.20 7.17
C ASP A 241 11.33 3.02 6.82
N ARG A 242 10.80 2.34 7.85
CA ARG A 242 9.89 1.19 7.72
C ARG A 242 8.41 1.59 7.82
N VAL A 243 8.10 2.86 8.03
CA VAL A 243 6.71 3.34 8.18
C VAL A 243 5.95 3.16 6.86
N VAL A 244 4.76 2.57 6.97
CA VAL A 244 3.86 2.32 5.82
C VAL A 244 2.47 2.93 6.00
N ASN A 245 2.05 3.18 7.24
CA ASN A 245 0.73 3.67 7.58
C ASN A 245 0.81 4.55 8.84
N TYR A 246 -0.15 5.43 9.05
CA TYR A 246 -0.26 6.27 10.23
C TYR A 246 -1.70 6.35 10.72
N GLN A 247 -1.85 6.57 12.02
CA GLN A 247 -3.13 6.80 12.66
C GLN A 247 -3.00 7.89 13.72
N LEU A 248 -3.97 8.79 13.74
CA LEU A 248 -4.09 9.78 14.81
C LEU A 248 -5.07 9.24 15.87
N GLU A 249 -4.56 8.97 17.08
CA GLU A 249 -5.35 8.47 18.20
C GLU A 249 -5.30 9.45 19.37
N LYS A 250 -6.35 10.29 19.49
CA LYS A 250 -6.43 11.34 20.53
C LYS A 250 -5.21 12.28 20.46
N ASP A 251 -4.25 12.09 21.36
CA ASP A 251 -3.03 12.91 21.49
C ASP A 251 -1.78 12.23 20.91
N TYR A 252 -1.94 11.04 20.32
CA TYR A 252 -0.86 10.25 19.77
C TYR A 252 -0.91 10.17 18.26
N LEU A 253 0.21 10.43 17.61
CA LEU A 253 0.47 9.97 16.26
C LEU A 253 1.09 8.58 16.35
N VAL A 254 0.41 7.59 15.82
CA VAL A 254 0.85 6.19 15.79
C VAL A 254 1.30 5.86 14.37
N LEU A 255 2.56 5.47 14.21
CA LEU A 255 3.12 5.05 12.92
C LEU A 255 3.24 3.54 12.88
N GLN A 256 2.64 2.90 11.87
CA GLN A 256 2.74 1.46 11.69
C GLN A 256 3.95 1.11 10.85
N LEU A 257 4.72 0.14 11.34
CA LEU A 257 5.86 -0.43 10.62
C LEU A 257 5.40 -1.52 9.65
N GLY A 258 6.02 -1.53 8.46
CA GLY A 258 5.76 -2.53 7.43
C GLY A 258 6.01 -3.96 7.90
N ASN A 259 5.42 -4.92 7.17
CA ASN A 259 5.48 -6.36 7.50
C ASN A 259 4.93 -6.70 8.89
N ASN A 260 3.97 -5.90 9.39
CA ASN A 260 3.41 -6.02 10.74
C ASN A 260 4.47 -6.01 11.85
N ALA A 261 5.57 -5.29 11.65
CA ALA A 261 6.69 -5.37 12.58
C ALA A 261 6.47 -4.64 13.91
N GLY A 262 5.48 -3.73 13.97
CA GLY A 262 5.21 -2.97 15.17
C GLY A 262 4.58 -1.61 14.92
N PHE A 263 4.53 -0.82 15.99
CA PHE A 263 3.98 0.53 16.02
C PHE A 263 4.91 1.46 16.80
N MET A 264 5.17 2.64 16.23
CA MET A 264 5.84 3.73 16.92
C MET A 264 4.79 4.71 17.45
N TYR A 265 4.96 5.19 18.67
CA TYR A 265 4.04 6.11 19.32
C TYR A 265 4.72 7.46 19.53
N PHE A 266 4.07 8.53 19.06
CA PHE A 266 4.52 9.89 19.19
C PHE A 266 3.48 10.74 19.89
N LYS A 267 3.91 11.68 20.73
CA LYS A 267 3.03 12.65 21.39
C LYS A 267 3.26 14.04 20.84
N ASN A 268 2.21 14.85 20.74
CA ASN A 268 2.34 16.26 20.40
C ASN A 268 3.21 16.98 21.46
N SER A 269 4.12 17.83 20.99
CA SER A 269 5.03 18.66 21.78
C SER A 269 4.37 19.78 22.59
N GLU A 270 3.22 20.29 22.15
CA GLU A 270 2.50 21.42 22.76
C GLU A 270 1.71 21.04 24.02
N GLN A 271 1.71 19.75 24.41
CA GLN A 271 0.99 19.21 25.58
C GLN A 271 1.84 18.36 26.52
#